data_AF-A0A341CN19-F1
#
_entry.id   AF-A0A341CN19-F1
#
_cell.length_a   1.000
_cell.length_b   1.000
_cell.length_c   1.000
_cell.angle_alpha   90.00
_cell.angle_beta   90.00
_cell.angle_gamma   90.00
#
_symmetry.space_group_name_H-M   'P 1'
#
loop_
_entity.id
_entity.type
_entity.pdbx_description
1 polymer ?
#
loop_
_entity_poly.entity_id
_entity_poly.type
_entity_poly.pdbx_seq_one_letter_code
_entity_poly.pdbx_strand_id
1 'polypeptide(L)'
;MTAIFPRFSKPAPMFLDDSFRKWARIREFVPPFGIKGQDNLIKAILSVTKEYRLTPALDSLSCRRCIVVGNGGVLANKSLGSRIDDYDIVVRLNSAPVKGFEKDVGSKTTLRITYPEGAMQRPEQYERDSLFVLAGFKWQDFKWLKYIVYKERVSASDGFWKSVATRVPKEPPEIRILNPYFIQEAAFTLIGLPFNNGLMGRGNIPTLGSVAVTMALHGCDEVAVAGFGYDMSTPNAPLHYYETVRMAAIKESWTHNIQREKEFLRKLVKAHVITDLTSGI
;
A
#
# COMPACT_ATOMS: atom_id res chain seq x y z
N MET A 1 18.31 -3.86 -8.80
CA MET A 1 17.21 -3.06 -9.39
C MET A 1 17.60 -2.45 -10.74
N THR A 2 18.63 -1.60 -10.83
CA THR A 2 19.03 -0.91 -12.07
C THR A 2 19.37 -1.83 -13.24
N ALA A 3 19.84 -3.06 -12.98
CA ALA A 3 20.09 -4.07 -14.01
C ALA A 3 18.83 -4.46 -14.81
N ILE A 4 17.65 -4.47 -14.17
CA ILE A 4 16.37 -4.83 -14.83
C ILE A 4 15.48 -3.61 -15.10
N PHE A 5 15.72 -2.49 -14.40
CA PHE A 5 15.05 -1.21 -14.62
C PHE A 5 16.11 -0.09 -14.67
N PRO A 6 16.75 0.18 -15.82
CA PRO A 6 17.88 1.11 -15.91
C PRO A 6 17.57 2.55 -15.51
N ARG A 7 16.31 2.97 -15.63
CA ARG A 7 15.83 4.31 -15.24
C ARG A 7 15.46 4.41 -13.76
N PHE A 8 15.52 3.31 -13.00
CA PHE A 8 15.22 3.33 -11.59
C PHE A 8 16.28 4.11 -10.82
N SER A 9 15.82 5.03 -9.98
CA SER A 9 16.61 5.72 -8.98
C SER A 9 15.79 5.74 -7.69
N LYS A 10 16.41 6.03 -6.54
CA LYS A 10 15.72 6.20 -5.25
C LYS A 10 15.51 7.70 -4.91
N PRO A 11 14.79 8.51 -5.71
CA PRO A 11 14.65 9.93 -5.41
C PRO A 11 13.56 10.22 -4.39
N ALA A 12 12.61 9.29 -4.15
CA ALA A 12 11.31 9.61 -3.58
C ALA A 12 11.16 9.28 -2.08
N PRO A 13 10.71 10.23 -1.24
CA PRO A 13 10.32 9.93 0.14
C PRO A 13 9.05 9.08 0.15
N MET A 14 8.94 8.18 1.14
CA MET A 14 7.79 7.27 1.29
C MET A 14 6.46 8.03 1.43
N PHE A 15 6.48 9.18 2.12
CA PHE A 15 5.29 9.94 2.46
C PHE A 15 5.39 11.38 1.93
N LEU A 16 4.25 12.03 1.77
CA LEU A 16 4.21 13.46 1.49
C LEU A 16 4.64 14.25 2.73
N ASP A 17 5.47 15.25 2.51
CA ASP A 17 5.86 16.28 3.49
C ASP A 17 5.33 17.66 3.06
N ASP A 18 5.56 18.69 3.86
CA ASP A 18 5.14 20.07 3.54
C ASP A 18 5.74 20.63 2.24
N SER A 19 6.79 20.01 1.71
CA SER A 19 7.42 20.38 0.45
C SER A 19 6.77 19.71 -0.77
N PHE A 20 5.71 18.90 -0.60
CA PHE A 20 5.07 18.15 -1.68
C PHE A 20 4.74 18.99 -2.93
N ARG A 21 4.46 20.28 -2.76
CA ARG A 21 4.17 21.22 -3.87
C ARG A 21 5.38 21.49 -4.78
N LYS A 22 6.59 21.12 -4.38
CA LYS A 22 7.80 21.23 -5.20
C LYS A 22 7.99 20.01 -6.12
N TRP A 23 7.25 18.93 -5.89
CA TRP A 23 7.34 17.70 -6.67
C TRP A 23 6.57 17.82 -7.98
N ALA A 24 7.23 18.33 -9.03
CA ALA A 24 6.62 18.52 -10.35
C ALA A 24 5.92 17.25 -10.87
N ARG A 25 6.56 16.07 -10.70
CA ARG A 25 6.06 14.77 -11.19
C ARG A 25 4.66 14.38 -10.70
N ILE A 26 4.27 14.79 -9.49
CA ILE A 26 2.96 14.44 -8.91
C ILE A 26 1.93 15.58 -9.04
N ARG A 27 2.34 16.79 -9.45
CA ARG A 27 1.45 17.96 -9.56
C ARG A 27 0.68 18.03 -10.86
N GLU A 28 1.17 17.38 -11.89
CA GLU A 28 0.56 17.40 -13.22
C GLU A 28 -0.67 16.49 -13.31
N PHE A 29 -0.74 15.48 -12.46
CA PHE A 29 -1.76 14.44 -12.48
C PHE A 29 -2.74 14.56 -11.32
N VAL A 30 -3.99 14.22 -11.58
CA VAL A 30 -5.02 14.02 -10.54
C VAL A 30 -4.78 12.68 -9.82
N PRO A 31 -5.40 12.45 -8.64
CA PRO A 31 -5.41 11.12 -8.04
C PRO A 31 -5.88 10.04 -9.04
N PRO A 32 -5.28 8.83 -9.04
CA PRO A 32 -4.31 8.32 -8.06
C PRO A 32 -2.84 8.62 -8.41
N PHE A 33 -2.57 9.14 -9.62
CA PHE A 33 -1.20 9.29 -10.14
C PHE A 33 -0.52 10.59 -9.72
N GLY A 34 -1.26 11.46 -9.02
CA GLY A 34 -0.77 12.72 -8.49
C GLY A 34 -1.76 13.33 -7.52
N ILE A 35 -1.63 14.63 -7.32
CA ILE A 35 -2.34 15.41 -6.30
C ILE A 35 -3.05 16.64 -6.86
N LYS A 36 -3.10 16.81 -8.18
CA LYS A 36 -3.68 17.99 -8.82
C LYS A 36 -5.08 18.25 -8.30
N GLY A 37 -5.30 19.45 -7.75
CA GLY A 37 -6.58 19.88 -7.18
C GLY A 37 -6.81 19.47 -5.73
N GLN A 38 -5.86 18.78 -5.09
CA GLN A 38 -5.94 18.36 -3.68
C GLN A 38 -5.02 19.19 -2.76
N ASP A 39 -4.28 20.16 -3.31
CA ASP A 39 -3.20 20.89 -2.65
C ASP A 39 -3.59 21.55 -1.32
N ASN A 40 -4.78 22.14 -1.25
CA ASN A 40 -5.24 22.83 -0.04
C ASN A 40 -5.66 21.84 1.05
N LEU A 41 -6.30 20.75 0.64
CA LEU A 41 -6.75 19.70 1.54
C LEU A 41 -5.57 18.92 2.13
N ILE A 42 -4.62 18.53 1.29
CA ILE A 42 -3.36 17.88 1.72
C ILE A 42 -2.61 18.82 2.67
N LYS A 43 -2.47 20.11 2.33
CA LYS A 43 -1.79 21.07 3.23
C LYS A 43 -2.48 21.18 4.60
N ALA A 44 -3.81 21.21 4.64
CA ALA A 44 -4.55 21.24 5.90
C ALA A 44 -4.28 19.98 6.73
N ILE A 45 -4.31 18.79 6.12
CA ILE A 45 -3.99 17.53 6.79
C ILE A 45 -2.55 17.52 7.31
N LEU A 46 -1.58 17.92 6.49
CA LEU A 46 -0.16 17.94 6.87
C LEU A 46 0.14 18.94 7.99
N SER A 47 -0.61 20.04 8.08
CA SER A 47 -0.48 21.01 9.18
C SER A 47 -0.90 20.48 10.56
N VAL A 48 -1.70 19.40 10.59
CA VAL A 48 -2.16 18.75 11.82
C VAL A 48 -1.32 17.53 12.14
N THR A 49 -1.00 16.71 11.13
CA THR A 49 -0.19 15.49 11.31
C THR A 49 1.25 15.79 11.72
N LYS A 50 1.86 16.84 11.13
CA LYS A 50 3.20 17.38 11.48
C LYS A 50 4.37 16.39 11.44
N GLU A 51 4.14 15.17 10.99
CA GLU A 51 5.13 14.09 10.91
C GLU A 51 5.03 13.41 9.55
N TYR A 52 6.18 13.29 8.86
CA TYR A 52 6.23 12.91 7.44
C TYR A 52 7.21 11.77 7.14
N ARG A 53 7.78 11.15 8.19
CA ARG A 53 8.81 10.11 8.07
C ARG A 53 8.45 8.87 8.89
N LEU A 54 9.30 7.85 8.85
CA LEU A 54 9.22 6.75 9.80
C LEU A 54 9.55 7.27 11.20
N THR A 55 9.44 6.41 12.21
CA THR A 55 9.90 6.77 13.56
C THR A 55 11.41 7.01 13.55
N PRO A 56 11.95 7.88 14.43
CA PRO A 56 13.38 8.18 14.48
C PRO A 56 14.27 6.92 14.59
N ALA A 57 13.81 5.91 15.35
CA ALA A 57 14.50 4.64 15.47
C ALA A 57 14.67 3.93 14.11
N LEU A 58 13.61 3.82 13.31
CA LEU A 58 13.63 3.19 11.99
C LEU A 58 14.39 4.04 10.96
N ASP A 59 14.24 5.37 11.04
CA ASP A 59 14.94 6.30 10.16
C ASP A 59 16.46 6.27 10.39
N SER A 60 16.91 5.97 11.61
CA SER A 60 18.34 5.92 11.96
C SER A 60 19.05 4.62 11.58
N LEU A 61 18.32 3.58 11.15
CA LEU A 61 18.91 2.30 10.77
C LEU A 61 19.84 2.44 9.56
N SER A 62 21.03 1.85 9.65
CA SER A 62 22.02 1.83 8.55
C SER A 62 21.67 0.85 7.43
N CYS A 63 20.85 -0.15 7.73
CA CYS A 63 20.28 -1.09 6.76
C CYS A 63 18.85 -1.38 7.17
N ARG A 64 17.88 -1.08 6.30
CA ARG A 64 16.46 -1.33 6.54
C ARG A 64 16.00 -2.56 5.78
N ARG A 65 15.68 -3.63 6.52
CA ARG A 65 15.02 -4.83 5.99
C ARG A 65 13.52 -4.66 6.08
N CYS A 66 12.86 -4.61 4.93
CA CYS A 66 11.43 -4.44 4.82
C CYS A 66 10.77 -5.70 4.30
N ILE A 67 9.60 -6.03 4.84
CA ILE A 67 8.72 -7.04 4.27
C ILE A 67 7.35 -6.43 3.97
N VAL A 68 6.86 -6.66 2.75
CA VAL A 68 5.48 -6.35 2.38
C VAL A 68 4.67 -7.63 2.50
N VAL A 69 3.64 -7.62 3.35
CA VAL A 69 2.73 -8.74 3.55
C VAL A 69 1.45 -8.45 2.78
N GLY A 70 1.27 -9.16 1.66
CA GLY A 70 0.05 -9.19 0.89
C GLY A 70 -1.06 -9.96 1.61
N ASN A 71 -2.25 -9.96 1.01
CA ASN A 71 -3.43 -10.56 1.63
C ASN A 71 -3.69 -11.99 1.17
N GLY A 72 -2.86 -12.54 0.27
CA GLY A 72 -3.13 -13.76 -0.47
C GLY A 72 -3.34 -14.98 0.42
N GLY A 73 -4.28 -15.85 0.01
CA GLY A 73 -4.59 -17.12 0.69
C GLY A 73 -3.39 -18.07 0.82
N VAL A 74 -2.34 -17.87 0.01
CA VAL A 74 -1.08 -18.64 0.07
C VAL A 74 -0.36 -18.51 1.43
N LEU A 75 -0.70 -17.52 2.26
CA LEU A 75 -0.16 -17.39 3.62
C LEU A 75 -0.68 -18.46 4.59
N ALA A 76 -1.88 -19.01 4.34
CA ALA A 76 -2.50 -19.96 5.26
C ALA A 76 -1.63 -21.21 5.44
N ASN A 77 -1.45 -21.63 6.69
CA ASN A 77 -0.66 -22.79 7.10
C ASN A 77 0.84 -22.72 6.74
N LYS A 78 1.40 -21.53 6.48
CA LYS A 78 2.83 -21.37 6.16
C LYS A 78 3.73 -21.26 7.39
N SER A 79 3.18 -20.97 8.56
CA SER A 79 3.94 -20.76 9.80
C SER A 79 5.07 -19.73 9.67
N LEU A 80 4.87 -18.69 8.83
CA LEU A 80 5.89 -17.68 8.54
C LEU A 80 5.95 -16.57 9.59
N GLY A 81 5.09 -16.58 10.61
CA GLY A 81 4.88 -15.43 11.47
C GLY A 81 6.13 -14.91 12.18
N SER A 82 6.93 -15.80 12.76
CA SER A 82 8.20 -15.42 13.39
C SER A 82 9.21 -14.85 12.40
N ARG A 83 9.24 -15.39 11.17
CA ARG A 83 10.12 -14.92 10.10
C ARG A 83 9.70 -13.56 9.55
N ILE A 84 8.39 -13.29 9.52
CA ILE A 84 7.85 -11.97 9.14
C ILE A 84 8.20 -10.93 10.20
N ASP A 85 8.05 -11.28 11.48
CA ASP A 85 8.29 -10.36 12.60
C ASP A 85 9.78 -9.99 12.79
N ASP A 86 10.71 -10.78 12.22
CA ASP A 86 12.16 -10.51 12.24
C ASP A 86 12.58 -9.30 11.38
N TYR A 87 11.74 -8.87 10.43
CA TYR A 87 12.04 -7.70 9.60
C TYR A 87 11.89 -6.40 10.39
N ASP A 88 12.71 -5.40 10.09
CA ASP A 88 12.69 -4.10 10.79
C ASP A 88 11.35 -3.39 10.56
N ILE A 89 10.88 -3.41 9.30
CA ILE A 89 9.65 -2.77 8.86
C ILE A 89 8.72 -3.82 8.26
N VAL A 90 7.55 -4.02 8.89
CA VAL A 90 6.48 -4.87 8.38
C VAL A 90 5.36 -4.02 7.81
N VAL A 91 5.18 -4.08 6.49
CA VAL A 91 4.13 -3.34 5.76
C VAL A 91 2.95 -4.26 5.52
N ARG A 92 1.77 -3.87 6.01
CA ARG A 92 0.51 -4.58 5.79
C ARG A 92 -0.49 -3.71 5.03
N LEU A 93 -1.43 -4.37 4.35
CA LEU A 93 -2.30 -3.72 3.37
C LEU A 93 -3.77 -3.88 3.73
N ASN A 94 -4.57 -2.86 3.39
CA ASN A 94 -6.02 -2.89 3.53
C ASN A 94 -6.46 -3.26 4.96
N SER A 95 -7.56 -4.02 5.07
CA SER A 95 -8.18 -4.48 6.32
C SER A 95 -7.77 -5.89 6.72
N ALA A 96 -6.62 -6.38 6.25
CA ALA A 96 -6.17 -7.74 6.51
C ALA A 96 -5.86 -7.92 8.01
N PRO A 97 -6.57 -8.81 8.73
CA PRO A 97 -6.41 -8.98 10.17
C PRO A 97 -5.12 -9.73 10.49
N VAL A 98 -4.53 -9.38 11.62
CA VAL A 98 -3.40 -10.11 12.21
C VAL A 98 -3.88 -11.06 13.30
N LYS A 99 -4.81 -10.59 14.14
CA LYS A 99 -5.34 -11.35 15.28
C LYS A 99 -5.99 -12.66 14.83
N GLY A 100 -5.53 -13.78 15.40
CA GLY A 100 -5.97 -15.13 15.06
C GLY A 100 -5.21 -15.79 13.91
N PHE A 101 -4.28 -15.06 13.26
CA PHE A 101 -3.47 -15.54 12.14
C PHE A 101 -1.96 -15.40 12.39
N GLU A 102 -1.55 -15.02 13.61
CA GLU A 102 -0.19 -14.61 13.96
C GLU A 102 0.86 -15.69 13.63
N LYS A 103 0.48 -16.97 13.76
CA LYS A 103 1.35 -18.09 13.40
C LYS A 103 1.80 -18.01 11.94
N ASP A 104 0.91 -17.64 11.03
CA ASP A 104 1.15 -17.61 9.60
C ASP A 104 1.63 -16.24 9.11
N VAL A 105 1.05 -15.15 9.64
CA VAL A 105 1.26 -13.79 9.11
C VAL A 105 2.08 -12.88 10.03
N GLY A 106 2.47 -13.34 11.22
CA GLY A 106 3.21 -12.56 12.21
C GLY A 106 2.31 -11.62 13.00
N SER A 107 2.85 -11.02 14.06
CA SER A 107 2.15 -10.10 14.96
C SER A 107 2.56 -8.63 14.77
N LYS A 108 3.75 -8.39 14.22
CA LYS A 108 4.31 -7.06 14.03
C LYS A 108 3.65 -6.34 12.86
N THR A 109 3.36 -5.05 13.04
CA THR A 109 2.94 -4.15 11.97
C THR A 109 3.58 -2.80 12.19
N THR A 110 4.41 -2.37 11.25
CA THR A 110 5.06 -1.04 11.30
C THR A 110 4.24 -0.03 10.52
N LEU A 111 3.82 -0.41 9.30
CA LEU A 111 3.03 0.44 8.40
C LEU A 111 1.77 -0.31 7.99
N ARG A 112 0.62 0.34 8.09
CA ARG A 112 -0.63 -0.13 7.47
C ARG A 112 -1.03 0.81 6.35
N ILE A 113 -0.83 0.37 5.12
CA ILE A 113 -1.21 1.14 3.93
C ILE A 113 -2.63 0.76 3.53
N THR A 114 -3.51 1.76 3.43
CA THR A 114 -4.91 1.54 3.07
C THR A 114 -5.51 2.79 2.43
N TYR A 115 -6.75 2.67 1.97
CA TYR A 115 -7.62 3.74 1.49
C TYR A 115 -8.98 3.59 2.20
N PRO A 116 -9.92 4.56 2.10
CA PRO A 116 -11.14 4.56 2.92
C PRO A 116 -11.95 3.25 2.83
N GLU A 117 -12.15 2.74 1.62
CA GLU A 117 -12.85 1.48 1.40
C GLU A 117 -12.00 0.25 1.72
N GLY A 118 -10.67 0.37 1.76
CA GLY A 118 -9.77 -0.71 2.21
C GLY A 118 -9.59 -0.77 3.73
N ALA A 119 -10.02 0.25 4.47
CA ALA A 119 -9.70 0.41 5.89
C ALA A 119 -10.56 -0.48 6.79
N MET A 120 -10.00 -0.84 7.96
CA MET A 120 -10.71 -1.61 8.98
C MET A 120 -11.87 -0.77 9.54
N GLN A 121 -13.07 -1.35 9.59
CA GLN A 121 -14.28 -0.64 10.01
C GLN A 121 -14.35 -0.42 11.52
N ARG A 122 -13.76 -1.34 12.30
CA ARG A 122 -13.82 -1.33 13.77
C ARG A 122 -12.50 -0.87 14.37
N PRO A 123 -12.50 0.11 15.30
CA PRO A 123 -11.28 0.61 15.94
C PRO A 123 -10.42 -0.48 16.59
N GLU A 124 -11.03 -1.52 17.16
CA GLU A 124 -10.32 -2.57 17.89
C GLU A 124 -9.49 -3.49 16.99
N GLN A 125 -9.64 -3.38 15.67
CA GLN A 125 -8.89 -4.16 14.69
C GLN A 125 -7.55 -3.51 14.33
N TYR A 126 -7.39 -2.20 14.56
CA TYR A 126 -6.16 -1.48 14.25
C TYR A 126 -5.05 -1.85 15.23
N GLU A 127 -3.83 -1.98 14.72
CA GLU A 127 -2.66 -2.25 15.55
C GLU A 127 -2.27 -1.01 16.36
N ARG A 128 -1.81 -1.22 17.61
CA ARG A 128 -1.45 -0.11 18.50
C ARG A 128 -0.23 0.65 18.01
N ASP A 129 0.84 -0.06 17.67
CA ASP A 129 2.17 0.53 17.41
C ASP A 129 2.51 0.70 15.92
N SER A 130 1.49 0.91 15.07
CA SER A 130 1.65 1.07 13.62
C SER A 130 1.35 2.50 13.14
N LEU A 131 2.04 2.93 12.07
CA LEU A 131 1.64 4.12 11.32
C LEU A 131 0.48 3.77 10.39
N PHE A 132 -0.54 4.62 10.39
CA PHE A 132 -1.63 4.57 9.41
C PHE A 132 -1.24 5.36 8.18
N VAL A 133 -1.21 4.73 7.01
CA VAL A 133 -0.75 5.35 5.76
C VAL A 133 -1.89 5.35 4.74
N LEU A 134 -2.36 6.54 4.36
CA LEU A 134 -3.35 6.72 3.30
C LEU A 134 -2.69 6.58 1.92
N ALA A 135 -3.18 5.65 1.09
CA ALA A 135 -3.02 5.69 -0.36
C ALA A 135 -4.22 6.41 -0.99
N GLY A 136 -4.01 7.61 -1.55
CA GLY A 136 -5.08 8.43 -2.12
C GLY A 136 -5.38 8.07 -3.58
N PHE A 137 -6.53 7.46 -3.84
CA PHE A 137 -6.94 7.04 -5.18
C PHE A 137 -7.89 8.03 -5.87
N LYS A 138 -8.67 8.77 -5.09
CA LYS A 138 -9.64 9.78 -5.55
C LYS A 138 -9.69 10.95 -4.57
N TRP A 139 -10.27 12.07 -5.00
CA TRP A 139 -10.33 13.29 -4.19
C TRP A 139 -11.08 13.08 -2.86
N GLN A 140 -12.10 12.22 -2.85
CA GLN A 140 -12.85 11.87 -1.65
C GLN A 140 -11.99 11.19 -0.57
N ASP A 141 -10.89 10.55 -0.94
CA ASP A 141 -10.02 9.86 0.02
C ASP A 141 -9.29 10.87 0.92
N PHE A 142 -8.85 12.00 0.34
CA PHE A 142 -8.25 13.09 1.11
C PHE A 142 -9.30 13.80 1.97
N LYS A 143 -10.54 13.91 1.49
CA LYS A 143 -11.65 14.49 2.26
C LYS A 143 -11.98 13.61 3.46
N TRP A 144 -12.04 12.30 3.26
CA TRP A 144 -12.19 11.32 4.33
C TRP A 144 -11.05 11.40 5.34
N LEU A 145 -9.80 11.48 4.89
CA LEU A 145 -8.66 11.59 5.80
C LEU A 145 -8.71 12.88 6.63
N LYS A 146 -9.18 13.99 6.05
CA LYS A 146 -9.44 15.21 6.84
C LYS A 146 -10.44 14.92 7.95
N TYR A 147 -11.56 14.23 7.68
CA TYR A 147 -12.51 13.87 8.72
C TYR A 147 -11.87 13.07 9.85
N ILE A 148 -11.04 12.09 9.50
CA ILE A 148 -10.32 11.27 10.49
C ILE A 148 -9.37 12.13 11.33
N VAL A 149 -8.52 12.93 10.69
CA VAL A 149 -7.49 13.74 11.34
C VAL A 149 -8.08 14.83 12.24
N TYR A 150 -9.16 15.48 11.79
CA TYR A 150 -9.85 16.52 12.55
C TYR A 150 -10.91 15.96 13.51
N LYS A 151 -11.09 14.64 13.56
CA LYS A 151 -12.13 13.95 14.35
C LYS A 151 -13.55 14.50 14.04
N GLU A 152 -13.79 14.85 12.77
CA GLU A 152 -15.08 15.31 12.24
C GLU A 152 -15.98 14.11 11.88
N ARG A 153 -17.30 14.35 11.75
CA ARG A 153 -18.24 13.32 11.31
C ARG A 153 -18.06 13.04 9.82
N VAL A 154 -17.80 11.78 9.48
CA VAL A 154 -17.76 11.33 8.08
C VAL A 154 -19.14 11.50 7.43
N SER A 155 -19.17 12.15 6.28
CA SER A 155 -20.40 12.35 5.51
C SER A 155 -20.76 11.09 4.71
N ALA A 156 -22.00 10.62 4.86
CA ALA A 156 -22.53 9.51 4.06
C ALA A 156 -22.77 9.91 2.58
N SER A 157 -22.83 11.21 2.28
CA SER A 157 -23.09 11.72 0.92
C SER A 157 -21.85 11.77 0.02
N ASP A 158 -20.67 11.37 0.52
CA ASP A 158 -19.41 11.49 -0.21
C ASP A 158 -19.19 10.41 -1.29
N GLY A 159 -20.20 9.58 -1.58
CA GLY A 159 -20.22 8.74 -2.78
C GLY A 159 -19.18 7.61 -2.80
N PHE A 160 -18.78 7.11 -1.63
CA PHE A 160 -18.00 5.87 -1.53
C PHE A 160 -18.83 4.69 -2.04
N TRP A 161 -18.22 3.79 -2.79
CA TRP A 161 -18.93 2.63 -3.37
C TRP A 161 -19.29 1.55 -2.33
N LYS A 162 -18.72 1.65 -1.12
CA LYS A 162 -19.13 0.87 0.06
C LYS A 162 -18.88 1.67 1.35
N SER A 163 -19.26 1.11 2.49
CA SER A 163 -19.02 1.74 3.80
C SER A 163 -17.52 1.94 4.07
N VAL A 164 -17.21 3.07 4.69
CA VAL A 164 -15.85 3.46 5.10
C VAL A 164 -15.80 3.61 6.61
N ALA A 165 -14.62 3.43 7.18
CA ALA A 165 -14.43 3.59 8.62
C ALA A 165 -14.77 5.03 9.03
N THR A 166 -15.58 5.19 10.06
CA THR A 166 -15.97 6.50 10.61
C THR A 166 -14.98 7.03 11.64
N ARG A 167 -14.11 6.15 12.15
CA ARG A 167 -13.06 6.45 13.11
C ARG A 167 -11.84 5.57 12.86
N VAL A 168 -10.65 6.16 12.89
CA VAL A 168 -9.37 5.47 12.96
C VAL A 168 -8.76 5.83 14.32
N PRO A 169 -8.40 4.86 15.17
CA PRO A 169 -7.87 5.12 16.52
C PRO A 169 -6.37 5.46 16.46
N LYS A 170 -6.05 6.54 15.75
CA LYS A 170 -4.69 7.04 15.56
C LYS A 170 -4.66 8.54 15.81
N GLU A 171 -3.68 8.99 16.57
CA GLU A 171 -3.44 10.42 16.71
C GLU A 171 -2.76 10.98 15.46
N PRO A 172 -2.93 12.28 15.15
CA PRO A 172 -2.41 12.86 13.92
C PRO A 172 -0.92 12.58 13.60
N PRO A 173 0.00 12.57 14.58
CA PRO A 173 1.41 12.21 14.33
C PRO A 173 1.66 10.76 13.90
N GLU A 174 0.68 9.87 14.03
CA GLU A 174 0.75 8.47 13.59
C GLU A 174 0.19 8.28 12.16
N ILE A 175 -0.28 9.34 11.53
CA ILE A 175 -0.92 9.31 10.21
C ILE A 175 0.05 9.84 9.15
N ARG A 176 0.13 9.14 8.02
CA ARG A 176 0.91 9.53 6.83
C ARG A 176 0.04 9.52 5.58
N ILE A 177 0.46 10.28 4.58
CA ILE A 177 -0.07 10.19 3.21
C ILE A 177 1.03 9.57 2.34
N LEU A 178 0.76 8.42 1.73
CA LEU A 178 1.66 7.78 0.78
C LEU A 178 1.95 8.74 -0.38
N ASN A 179 3.21 8.83 -0.79
CA ASN A 179 3.57 9.62 -1.96
C ASN A 179 2.98 8.98 -3.24
N PRO A 180 2.08 9.66 -3.98
CA PRO A 180 1.42 9.09 -5.17
C PRO A 180 2.39 8.83 -6.33
N TYR A 181 3.63 9.33 -6.23
CA TYR A 181 4.71 8.94 -7.12
C TYR A 181 4.86 7.41 -7.22
N PHE A 182 4.68 6.67 -6.13
CA PHE A 182 4.79 5.21 -6.17
C PHE A 182 3.66 4.54 -6.93
N ILE A 183 2.46 5.14 -6.95
CA ILE A 183 1.36 4.64 -7.79
C ILE A 183 1.69 4.90 -9.26
N GLN A 184 2.15 6.11 -9.58
CA GLN A 184 2.55 6.51 -10.93
C GLN A 184 3.70 5.66 -11.48
N GLU A 185 4.75 5.46 -10.70
CA GLU A 185 5.93 4.71 -11.11
C GLU A 185 5.62 3.22 -11.25
N ALA A 186 4.91 2.63 -10.28
CA ALA A 186 4.43 1.25 -10.38
C ALA A 186 3.64 1.06 -11.67
N ALA A 187 2.64 1.92 -11.91
CA ALA A 187 1.76 1.82 -13.06
C ALA A 187 2.54 1.95 -14.38
N PHE A 188 3.23 3.07 -14.61
CA PHE A 188 3.69 3.43 -15.95
C PHE A 188 5.13 3.04 -16.23
N THR A 189 5.98 2.97 -15.20
CA THR A 189 7.42 2.73 -15.38
C THR A 189 7.78 1.27 -15.14
N LEU A 190 7.28 0.67 -14.06
CA LEU A 190 7.69 -0.67 -13.64
C LEU A 190 6.82 -1.78 -14.26
N ILE A 191 5.49 -1.62 -14.18
CA ILE A 191 4.53 -2.60 -14.72
C ILE A 191 4.24 -2.32 -16.21
N GLY A 192 4.28 -1.04 -16.62
CA GLY A 192 3.99 -0.62 -17.99
C GLY A 192 2.50 -0.73 -18.35
N LEU A 193 1.64 -0.27 -17.46
CA LEU A 193 0.19 -0.17 -17.65
C LEU A 193 -0.17 0.99 -18.62
N PRO A 194 -1.38 0.97 -19.21
CA PRO A 194 -1.82 2.03 -20.12
C PRO A 194 -1.83 3.42 -19.46
N PHE A 195 -1.19 4.40 -20.09
CA PHE A 195 -1.06 5.75 -19.52
C PHE A 195 -2.41 6.47 -19.34
N ASN A 196 -3.34 6.31 -20.30
CA ASN A 196 -4.69 6.89 -20.25
C ASN A 196 -4.72 8.39 -19.88
N ASN A 197 -3.79 9.18 -20.44
CA ASN A 197 -3.62 10.60 -20.12
C ASN A 197 -3.46 10.91 -18.61
N GLY A 198 -2.96 9.93 -17.83
CA GLY A 198 -2.83 10.04 -16.39
C GLY A 198 -4.17 10.07 -15.65
N LEU A 199 -5.20 9.44 -16.23
CA LEU A 199 -6.51 9.27 -15.61
C LEU A 199 -6.77 7.80 -15.24
N MET A 200 -7.47 7.58 -14.14
CA MET A 200 -7.94 6.25 -13.77
C MET A 200 -8.83 5.67 -14.89
N GLY A 201 -8.58 4.43 -15.27
CA GLY A 201 -9.26 3.72 -16.33
C GLY A 201 -9.12 2.21 -16.20
N ARG A 202 -9.55 1.49 -17.22
CA ARG A 202 -9.56 0.03 -17.21
C ARG A 202 -8.13 -0.52 -17.21
N GLY A 203 -7.80 -1.32 -16.20
CA GLY A 203 -6.55 -2.06 -16.11
C GLY A 203 -5.29 -1.19 -15.97
N ASN A 204 -5.41 0.08 -15.57
CA ASN A 204 -4.27 0.98 -15.41
C ASN A 204 -3.94 1.39 -13.98
N ILE A 205 -4.68 0.88 -12.99
CA ILE A 205 -4.37 1.08 -11.59
C ILE A 205 -3.63 -0.16 -11.08
N PRO A 206 -2.43 -0.03 -10.52
CA PRO A 206 -1.75 -1.15 -9.88
C PRO A 206 -2.46 -1.54 -8.57
N THR A 207 -2.39 -2.82 -8.18
CA THR A 207 -2.84 -3.23 -6.84
C THR A 207 -2.03 -2.50 -5.76
N LEU A 208 -2.65 -2.32 -4.59
CA LEU A 208 -1.95 -1.71 -3.45
C LEU A 208 -0.69 -2.51 -3.04
N GLY A 209 -0.67 -3.83 -3.31
CA GLY A 209 0.51 -4.67 -3.13
C GLY A 209 1.69 -4.23 -4.01
N SER A 210 1.46 -4.08 -5.30
CA SER A 210 2.50 -3.59 -6.23
C SER A 210 2.97 -2.17 -5.91
N VAL A 211 2.06 -1.31 -5.44
CA VAL A 211 2.39 0.04 -4.98
C VAL A 211 3.28 -0.01 -3.73
N ALA A 212 2.94 -0.86 -2.75
CA ALA A 212 3.71 -1.00 -1.53
C ALA A 212 5.11 -1.60 -1.77
N VAL A 213 5.22 -2.59 -2.67
CA VAL A 213 6.53 -3.11 -3.13
C VAL A 213 7.34 -2.00 -3.78
N THR A 214 6.72 -1.18 -4.64
CA THR A 214 7.39 -0.03 -5.26
C THR A 214 7.90 0.97 -4.22
N MET A 215 7.08 1.34 -3.23
CA MET A 215 7.51 2.18 -2.11
C MET A 215 8.69 1.57 -1.33
N ALA A 216 8.63 0.27 -1.02
CA ALA A 216 9.69 -0.43 -0.29
C ALA A 216 11.01 -0.45 -1.06
N LEU A 217 10.98 -0.64 -2.39
CA LEU A 217 12.17 -0.59 -3.24
C LEU A 217 12.88 0.78 -3.20
N HIS A 218 12.17 1.87 -2.91
CA HIS A 218 12.77 3.19 -2.74
C HIS A 218 13.34 3.41 -1.34
N GLY A 219 12.60 3.01 -0.31
CA GLY A 219 12.94 3.39 1.08
C GLY A 219 13.64 2.33 1.92
N CYS A 220 13.85 1.13 1.38
CA CYS A 220 14.50 0.01 2.07
C CYS A 220 15.75 -0.48 1.31
N ASP A 221 16.63 -1.16 2.03
CA ASP A 221 17.86 -1.74 1.49
C ASP A 221 17.63 -3.18 1.03
N GLU A 222 16.86 -3.93 1.82
CA GLU A 222 16.38 -5.25 1.49
C GLU A 222 14.86 -5.29 1.50
N VAL A 223 14.28 -5.97 0.51
CA VAL A 223 12.84 -6.10 0.36
C VAL A 223 12.46 -7.57 0.24
N ALA A 224 11.60 -8.01 1.12
CA ALA A 224 10.91 -9.29 1.03
C ALA A 224 9.41 -9.08 0.82
N VAL A 225 8.77 -10.12 0.32
CA VAL A 225 7.33 -10.20 0.14
C VAL A 225 6.81 -11.53 0.67
N ALA A 226 5.59 -11.53 1.18
CA ALA A 226 4.86 -12.73 1.56
C ALA A 226 3.37 -12.55 1.24
N GLY A 227 2.69 -13.60 0.80
CA GLY A 227 1.25 -13.52 0.51
C GLY A 227 0.93 -12.83 -0.81
N PHE A 228 1.87 -12.86 -1.75
CA PHE A 228 1.72 -12.37 -3.10
C PHE A 228 1.50 -13.51 -4.08
N GLY A 229 0.89 -13.18 -5.22
CA GLY A 229 0.62 -14.12 -6.29
C GLY A 229 -0.86 -14.51 -6.37
N TYR A 230 -1.28 -14.85 -7.58
CA TYR A 230 -2.60 -15.37 -7.88
C TYR A 230 -2.41 -16.66 -8.69
N ASP A 231 -2.82 -17.78 -8.11
CA ASP A 231 -2.84 -19.06 -8.81
C ASP A 231 -4.21 -19.23 -9.50
N MET A 232 -4.27 -18.77 -10.74
CA MET A 232 -5.47 -18.83 -11.56
C MET A 232 -5.83 -20.27 -11.97
N SER A 233 -4.96 -21.26 -11.74
CA SER A 233 -5.24 -22.68 -11.97
C SER A 233 -6.12 -23.28 -10.86
N THR A 234 -6.20 -22.64 -9.69
CA THR A 234 -7.02 -23.06 -8.55
C THR A 234 -8.12 -22.04 -8.25
N PRO A 235 -9.15 -21.87 -9.11
CA PRO A 235 -10.16 -20.81 -8.97
C PRO A 235 -11.01 -20.90 -7.69
N ASN A 236 -11.10 -22.08 -7.09
CA ASN A 236 -11.84 -22.34 -5.85
C ASN A 236 -11.00 -22.14 -4.57
N ALA A 237 -9.69 -21.95 -4.69
CA ALA A 237 -8.83 -21.67 -3.55
C ALA A 237 -9.21 -20.32 -2.92
N PRO A 238 -8.95 -20.12 -1.61
CA PRO A 238 -9.13 -18.82 -0.96
C PRO A 238 -8.29 -17.74 -1.66
N LEU A 239 -8.93 -16.62 -1.99
CA LEU A 239 -8.24 -15.44 -2.49
C LEU A 239 -7.40 -14.79 -1.39
N HIS A 240 -7.96 -14.71 -0.18
CA HIS A 240 -7.32 -14.14 0.99
C HIS A 240 -7.20 -15.14 2.13
N TYR A 241 -6.23 -14.94 3.02
CA TYR A 241 -5.97 -15.87 4.12
C TYR A 241 -7.02 -15.84 5.25
N TYR A 242 -7.89 -14.82 5.28
CA TYR A 242 -8.78 -14.53 6.41
C TYR A 242 -10.28 -14.60 6.08
N GLU A 243 -10.64 -14.85 4.82
CA GLU A 243 -12.03 -14.89 4.38
C GLU A 243 -12.28 -15.99 3.36
N THR A 244 -13.55 -16.18 3.01
CA THR A 244 -14.01 -17.27 2.13
C THR A 244 -14.14 -16.85 0.66
N VAL A 245 -13.75 -15.62 0.31
CA VAL A 245 -13.73 -15.14 -1.08
C VAL A 245 -12.78 -16.03 -1.88
N ARG A 246 -13.23 -16.48 -3.06
CA ARG A 246 -12.49 -17.42 -3.90
C ARG A 246 -11.64 -16.69 -4.94
N MET A 247 -10.54 -17.34 -5.35
CA MET A 247 -9.59 -16.82 -6.34
C MET A 247 -10.26 -16.34 -7.63
N ALA A 248 -11.36 -16.99 -8.06
CA ALA A 248 -12.13 -16.59 -9.24
C ALA A 248 -12.61 -15.12 -9.23
N ALA A 249 -12.87 -14.53 -8.05
CA ALA A 249 -13.34 -13.16 -7.92
C ALA A 249 -12.33 -12.13 -8.46
N ILE A 250 -11.03 -12.45 -8.51
CA ILE A 250 -10.01 -11.55 -9.08
C ILE A 250 -10.23 -11.32 -10.59
N LYS A 251 -10.88 -12.26 -11.30
CA LYS A 251 -11.17 -12.14 -12.74
C LYS A 251 -12.17 -11.03 -13.05
N GLU A 252 -12.96 -10.63 -12.06
CA GLU A 252 -13.96 -9.56 -12.18
C GLU A 252 -13.34 -8.16 -11.97
N SER A 253 -12.06 -8.10 -11.57
CA SER A 253 -11.37 -6.82 -11.42
C SER A 253 -11.15 -6.15 -12.76
N TRP A 254 -11.86 -5.05 -12.99
CA TRP A 254 -11.67 -4.21 -14.18
C TRP A 254 -10.56 -3.15 -13.99
N THR A 255 -10.18 -2.85 -12.75
CA THR A 255 -9.24 -1.79 -12.39
C THR A 255 -7.78 -2.20 -12.56
N HIS A 256 -7.46 -3.47 -12.29
CA HIS A 256 -6.09 -3.96 -12.22
C HIS A 256 -5.74 -4.88 -13.39
N ASN A 257 -4.47 -4.90 -13.80
CA ASN A 257 -3.97 -5.88 -14.77
C ASN A 257 -3.09 -6.91 -14.04
N ILE A 258 -3.75 -7.91 -13.46
CA ILE A 258 -3.12 -8.93 -12.60
C ILE A 258 -2.01 -9.68 -13.33
N GLN A 259 -2.16 -9.93 -14.63
CA GLN A 259 -1.16 -10.61 -15.43
C GLN A 259 0.14 -9.79 -15.52
N ARG A 260 0.05 -8.49 -15.84
CA ARG A 260 1.23 -7.61 -15.90
C ARG A 260 1.88 -7.42 -14.53
N GLU A 261 1.08 -7.33 -13.47
CA GLU A 261 1.60 -7.24 -12.10
C GLU A 261 2.35 -8.51 -11.69
N LYS A 262 1.83 -9.69 -12.05
CA LYS A 262 2.51 -10.97 -11.84
C LYS A 262 3.84 -11.04 -12.59
N GLU A 263 3.89 -10.58 -13.83
CA GLU A 263 5.13 -10.52 -14.61
C GLU A 263 6.16 -9.56 -13.99
N PHE A 264 5.71 -8.40 -13.49
CA PHE A 264 6.54 -7.46 -12.76
C PHE A 264 7.18 -8.10 -11.53
N LEU A 265 6.38 -8.72 -10.66
CA LEU A 265 6.88 -9.37 -9.44
C LEU A 265 7.85 -10.52 -9.76
N ARG A 266 7.55 -11.34 -10.78
CA ARG A 266 8.44 -12.42 -11.24
C ARG A 266 9.80 -11.90 -11.71
N LYS A 267 9.83 -10.77 -12.42
CA LYS A 267 11.10 -10.14 -12.83
C LYS A 267 11.93 -9.73 -11.62
N LEU A 268 11.31 -9.17 -10.58
CA LEU A 268 12.01 -8.79 -9.35
C LEU A 268 12.57 -10.01 -8.61
N VAL A 269 11.78 -11.08 -8.45
CA VAL A 269 12.20 -12.31 -7.79
C VAL A 269 13.35 -12.99 -8.56
N LYS A 270 13.19 -13.19 -9.87
CA LYS A 270 14.22 -13.83 -10.72
C LYS A 270 15.55 -13.08 -10.70
N ALA A 271 15.49 -11.75 -10.60
CA ALA A 271 16.67 -10.89 -10.53
C ALA A 271 17.22 -10.72 -9.11
N HIS A 272 16.67 -11.43 -8.11
CA HIS A 272 17.06 -11.34 -6.71
C HIS A 272 16.97 -9.91 -6.14
N VAL A 273 16.04 -9.11 -6.68
CA VAL A 273 15.77 -7.75 -6.19
C VAL A 273 14.84 -7.79 -4.98
N ILE A 274 13.93 -8.77 -4.94
CA ILE A 274 13.11 -9.06 -3.77
C ILE A 274 13.17 -10.55 -3.44
N THR A 275 12.93 -10.89 -2.17
CA THR A 275 12.78 -12.28 -1.71
C THR A 275 11.30 -12.62 -1.51
N ASP A 276 10.79 -13.68 -2.13
CA ASP A 276 9.42 -14.19 -1.87
C ASP A 276 9.46 -15.30 -0.82
N LEU A 277 8.88 -15.05 0.35
CA LEU A 277 8.83 -16.02 1.46
C LEU A 277 7.74 -17.09 1.29
N THR A 278 6.74 -16.83 0.45
CA THR A 278 5.61 -17.74 0.22
C THR A 278 5.78 -18.64 -0.99
N SER A 279 6.73 -18.30 -1.88
CA SER A 279 6.92 -18.90 -3.20
C SER A 279 5.62 -18.90 -4.03
N GLY A 280 4.86 -17.80 -3.92
CA GLY A 280 3.57 -17.62 -4.59
C GLY A 280 3.66 -16.90 -5.94
N ILE A 281 4.80 -16.26 -6.24
CA ILE A 281 5.03 -15.45 -7.44
C ILE A 281 5.51 -16.29 -8.64
#